data_AF-A0A2S9F2V2-F1
#
_entry.id   AF-A0A2S9F2V2-F1
#
_cell.length_a   1.000
_cell.length_b   1.000
_cell.length_c   1.000
_cell.angle_alpha   90.00
_cell.angle_beta   90.00
_cell.angle_gamma   90.00
#
_symmetry.space_group_name_H-M   'P 1'
#
loop_
_entity.id
_entity.type
_entity.pdbx_description
1 polymer ?
#
loop_
_entity_poly.entity_id
_entity_poly.type
_entity_poly.pdbx_seq_one_letter_code
_entity_poly.pdbx_strand_id
1 'polypeptide(L)'
;MVKPERRTRADLVAATSIVGVIALVAAVVWWTSDARATVSRPAAEPVPSLKPAAAVPDSLTERWTARSAKTTKPLVVGGAVVTGDGRAMEGRDPSTGTTLWSYARDLELCGVTWVYSYAVAVYPDVRGCGQVSTVDANTGQRGPARTSYSDRQVT
;
A
#
# COMPACT_ATOMS: atom_id res chain seq x y z
N MET A 1 28.38 9.20 33.01
CA MET A 1 27.28 10.19 33.05
C MET A 1 27.91 11.55 33.29
N VAL A 2 27.88 12.46 32.32
CA VAL A 2 28.47 13.81 32.49
C VAL A 2 27.67 14.56 33.56
N LYS A 3 28.34 15.18 34.53
CA LYS A 3 27.68 15.96 35.59
C LYS A 3 27.06 17.21 34.93
N PRO A 4 25.75 17.47 35.10
CA PRO A 4 25.11 18.63 34.50
C PRO A 4 25.69 19.92 35.10
N GLU A 5 25.99 20.87 34.23
CA GLU A 5 26.61 22.17 34.56
C GLU A 5 25.69 23.03 35.44
N ARG A 6 24.37 22.87 35.31
CA ARG A 6 23.35 23.46 36.18
C ARG A 6 22.13 22.52 36.30
N ARG A 7 21.65 22.26 37.52
CA ARG A 7 20.47 21.43 37.80
C ARG A 7 19.58 22.09 38.84
N THR A 8 18.75 23.04 38.42
CA THR A 8 17.72 23.64 39.29
C THR A 8 16.39 22.91 39.14
N ARG A 9 15.45 23.13 40.09
CA ARG A 9 14.08 22.61 39.97
C ARG A 9 13.38 23.15 38.72
N ALA A 10 13.65 24.41 38.35
CA ALA A 10 13.12 25.02 37.14
C ALA A 10 13.64 24.31 35.88
N ASP A 11 14.94 23.98 35.83
CA ASP A 11 15.51 23.24 34.68
C ASP A 11 14.88 21.84 34.54
N LEU A 12 14.59 21.16 35.65
CA LEU A 12 13.93 19.85 35.63
C LEU A 12 12.47 19.96 35.15
N VAL A 13 11.73 20.98 35.60
CA VAL A 13 10.35 21.23 35.13
C VAL A 13 10.35 21.56 33.64
N ALA A 14 11.25 22.44 33.20
CA ALA A 14 11.39 22.81 31.80
C ALA A 14 11.73 21.59 30.94
N ALA A 15 12.75 20.81 31.31
CA ALA A 15 13.13 19.59 30.58
C ALA A 15 11.97 18.58 30.53
N THR A 16 11.27 18.36 31.65
CA THR A 16 10.12 17.44 31.69
C THR A 16 8.97 17.93 30.81
N SER A 17 8.70 19.24 30.80
CA SER A 17 7.67 19.83 29.95
C SER A 17 8.01 19.66 28.46
N ILE A 18 9.27 19.87 28.07
CA ILE A 18 9.75 19.68 26.69
C ILE A 18 9.59 18.21 26.28
N VAL A 19 10.04 17.27 27.11
CA VAL A 19 9.87 15.83 26.83
C VAL A 19 8.39 15.47 26.69
N GLY A 20 7.52 16.01 27.55
CA GLY A 20 6.09 15.83 27.47
C GLY A 20 5.49 16.33 26.14
N VAL A 21 5.90 17.52 25.70
CA VAL A 21 5.47 18.08 24.41
C VAL A 21 5.96 17.24 23.23
N ILE A 22 7.22 16.82 23.24
CA ILE A 22 7.77 15.94 22.19
C ILE A 22 6.99 14.63 22.13
N ALA A 23 6.73 14.00 23.28
CA ALA A 23 5.96 12.76 23.35
C ALA A 23 4.52 12.93 22.83
N LEU A 24 3.87 14.04 23.18
CA LEU A 24 2.53 14.37 22.70
C LEU A 24 2.51 14.54 21.17
N VAL A 25 3.44 15.34 20.62
CA VAL A 25 3.55 15.57 19.18
C VAL A 25 3.84 14.26 18.45
N ALA A 26 4.76 13.43 18.96
CA ALA A 26 5.05 12.13 18.39
C ALA A 26 3.81 11.20 18.38
N ALA A 27 3.03 11.20 19.46
CA ALA A 27 1.80 10.41 19.55
C ALA A 27 0.74 10.88 18.54
N VAL A 28 0.56 12.19 18.37
CA VAL A 28 -0.36 12.76 17.38
C VAL A 28 0.08 12.39 15.97
N VAL A 29 1.36 12.59 15.63
CA VAL A 29 1.92 12.24 14.32
C VAL A 29 1.74 10.77 14.02
N TRP A 30 2.02 9.89 14.97
CA TRP A 30 1.80 8.45 14.80
C TRP A 30 0.33 8.11 14.59
N TRP A 31 -0.56 8.72 15.39
CA TRP A 31 -2.00 8.47 15.34
C TRP A 31 -2.62 8.84 13.99
N THR A 32 -2.16 9.93 13.38
CA THR A 32 -2.65 10.43 12.08
C THR A 32 -1.79 9.99 10.90
N SER A 33 -0.84 9.07 11.10
CA SER A 33 0.10 8.68 10.04
C SER A 33 -0.51 7.70 9.03
N ASP A 34 -0.17 7.91 7.75
CA ASP A 34 -0.45 6.98 6.66
C ASP A 34 0.15 5.58 6.91
N ALA A 35 1.27 5.53 7.64
CA ALA A 35 1.92 4.29 8.02
C ALA A 35 0.99 3.41 8.88
N ARG A 36 0.32 4.02 9.86
CA ARG A 36 -0.67 3.33 10.69
C ARG A 36 -1.95 2.99 9.93
N ALA A 37 -2.37 3.88 9.04
CA ALA A 37 -3.59 3.73 8.27
C ALA A 37 -3.47 2.72 7.10
N THR A 38 -2.29 2.12 6.90
CA THR A 38 -2.06 1.11 5.88
C THR A 38 -2.15 -0.30 6.45
N VAL A 39 -2.92 -1.17 5.79
CA VAL A 39 -2.84 -2.62 5.93
C VAL A 39 -2.05 -3.19 4.75
N SER A 40 -0.88 -3.77 5.04
CA SER A 40 -0.04 -4.46 4.06
C SER A 40 0.14 -5.91 4.49
N ARG A 41 -0.38 -6.86 3.70
CA ARG A 41 -0.24 -8.30 3.93
C ARG A 41 0.51 -8.90 2.75
N PRO A 42 1.84 -9.07 2.86
CA PRO A 42 2.63 -9.77 1.85
C PRO A 42 2.18 -11.23 1.70
N ALA A 43 2.57 -11.84 0.60
CA ALA A 43 2.33 -13.26 0.40
C ALA A 43 3.18 -14.09 1.37
N ALA A 44 2.66 -15.25 1.77
CA ALA A 44 3.40 -16.18 2.64
C ALA A 44 4.67 -16.72 1.93
N GLU A 45 4.57 -16.93 0.62
CA GLU A 45 5.66 -17.34 -0.26
C GLU A 45 5.59 -16.55 -1.58
N PRO A 46 6.72 -16.41 -2.30
CA PRO A 46 6.72 -15.82 -3.64
C PRO A 46 5.70 -16.48 -4.56
N VAL A 47 4.95 -15.66 -5.29
CA VAL A 47 3.95 -16.12 -6.26
C VAL A 47 4.65 -16.91 -7.37
N PRO A 48 4.19 -18.13 -7.67
CA PRO A 48 4.80 -18.93 -8.73
C PRO A 48 4.71 -18.25 -10.10
N SER A 49 5.76 -18.40 -10.91
CA SER A 49 5.73 -17.95 -12.29
C SER A 49 4.66 -18.69 -13.09
N LEU A 50 3.97 -17.94 -13.95
CA LEU A 50 2.99 -18.51 -14.87
C LEU A 50 3.67 -19.41 -15.90
N LYS A 51 3.06 -20.58 -16.12
CA LYS A 51 3.46 -21.48 -17.22
C LYS A 51 2.84 -20.96 -18.52
N PRO A 52 3.64 -20.76 -19.59
CA PRO A 52 3.10 -20.40 -20.89
C PRO A 52 2.08 -21.42 -21.39
N ALA A 53 1.04 -20.96 -22.07
CA ALA A 53 0.09 -21.84 -22.72
C ALA A 53 0.77 -22.58 -23.89
N ALA A 54 0.61 -23.90 -23.93
CA ALA A 54 1.17 -24.73 -25.01
C ALA A 54 0.26 -24.78 -26.25
N ALA A 55 -1.04 -24.56 -26.06
CA ALA A 55 -2.05 -24.54 -27.11
C ALA A 55 -3.22 -23.65 -26.71
N VAL A 56 -4.00 -23.23 -27.69
CA VAL A 56 -5.30 -22.58 -27.45
C VAL A 56 -6.28 -23.65 -26.96
N PRO A 57 -7.05 -23.42 -25.88
CA PRO A 57 -8.01 -24.40 -25.40
C PRO A 57 -9.20 -24.55 -26.36
N ASP A 58 -9.68 -25.78 -26.53
CA ASP A 58 -10.84 -26.08 -27.40
C ASP A 58 -12.16 -25.50 -26.86
N SER A 59 -12.22 -25.23 -25.55
CA SER A 59 -13.37 -24.60 -24.89
C SER A 59 -12.93 -23.78 -23.66
N LEU A 60 -13.76 -22.81 -23.27
CA LEU A 60 -13.54 -21.94 -22.12
C LEU A 60 -14.62 -22.16 -21.06
N THR A 61 -14.20 -22.26 -19.81
CA THR A 61 -15.10 -22.29 -18.64
C THR A 61 -14.62 -21.27 -17.62
N GLU A 62 -15.55 -20.59 -16.96
CA GLU A 62 -15.20 -19.66 -15.89
C GLU A 62 -14.64 -20.44 -14.68
N ARG A 63 -13.46 -20.05 -14.20
CA ARG A 63 -12.82 -20.66 -13.03
C ARG A 63 -13.14 -19.91 -11.74
N TRP A 64 -13.13 -18.59 -11.81
CA TRP A 64 -13.46 -17.69 -10.72
C TRP A 64 -13.69 -16.28 -11.28
N THR A 65 -14.32 -15.44 -10.47
CA THR A 65 -14.56 -14.03 -10.76
C THR A 65 -14.30 -13.16 -9.54
N ALA A 66 -13.86 -11.92 -9.75
CA ALA A 66 -13.61 -10.95 -8.68
C ALA A 66 -13.93 -9.53 -9.16
N ARG A 67 -14.37 -8.67 -8.24
CA ARG A 67 -14.55 -7.24 -8.55
C ARG A 67 -13.20 -6.57 -8.72
N SER A 68 -13.12 -5.67 -9.70
CA SER A 68 -11.93 -4.88 -9.95
C SER A 68 -12.32 -3.51 -10.52
N ALA A 69 -13.24 -2.81 -9.85
CA ALA A 69 -13.80 -1.55 -10.33
C ALA A 69 -12.76 -0.42 -10.49
N LYS A 70 -11.59 -0.56 -9.88
CA LYS A 70 -10.51 0.43 -9.88
C LYS A 70 -9.39 0.08 -10.87
N THR A 71 -9.56 -0.94 -11.71
CA THR A 71 -8.68 -1.23 -12.85
C THR A 71 -9.38 -0.97 -14.17
N THR A 72 -8.69 -0.40 -15.15
CA THR A 72 -9.25 -0.16 -16.49
C THR A 72 -9.02 -1.30 -17.48
N LYS A 73 -8.15 -2.26 -17.12
CA LYS A 73 -7.84 -3.46 -17.91
C LYS A 73 -7.40 -4.59 -16.98
N PRO A 74 -7.52 -5.86 -17.39
CA PRO A 74 -6.97 -6.98 -16.63
C PRO A 74 -5.47 -6.83 -16.39
N LEU A 75 -5.02 -7.06 -15.16
CA LEU A 75 -3.63 -6.93 -14.75
C LEU A 75 -3.07 -8.29 -14.32
N VAL A 76 -2.00 -8.72 -14.96
CA VAL A 76 -1.25 -9.93 -14.59
C VAL A 76 0.21 -9.54 -14.44
N VAL A 77 0.72 -9.55 -13.22
CA VAL A 77 2.05 -8.99 -12.86
C VAL A 77 2.70 -9.91 -11.84
N GLY A 78 3.98 -10.24 -12.01
CA GLY A 78 4.74 -11.03 -11.04
C GLY A 78 4.18 -12.44 -10.78
N GLY A 79 3.33 -12.97 -11.66
CA GLY A 79 2.65 -14.26 -11.51
C GLY A 79 1.25 -14.18 -10.88
N ALA A 80 0.84 -13.02 -10.37
CA ALA A 80 -0.48 -12.80 -9.77
C ALA A 80 -1.44 -12.09 -10.73
N VAL A 81 -2.74 -12.37 -10.60
CA VAL A 81 -3.78 -11.50 -11.16
C VAL A 81 -4.03 -10.36 -10.17
N VAL A 82 -3.80 -9.12 -10.58
CA VAL A 82 -3.97 -7.95 -9.73
C VAL A 82 -5.37 -7.38 -9.91
N THR A 83 -6.08 -7.20 -8.81
CA THR A 83 -7.42 -6.61 -8.76
C THR A 83 -7.43 -5.39 -7.85
N GLY A 84 -8.31 -4.43 -8.13
CA GLY A 84 -8.51 -3.23 -7.32
C GLY A 84 -9.98 -2.92 -7.13
N ASP A 85 -10.47 -2.96 -5.89
CA ASP A 85 -11.86 -2.65 -5.55
C ASP A 85 -11.95 -1.88 -4.22
N GLY A 86 -12.85 -0.89 -4.15
CA GLY A 86 -12.98 0.00 -2.99
C GLY A 86 -11.63 0.63 -2.60
N ARG A 87 -11.08 0.20 -1.46
CA ARG A 87 -9.82 0.68 -0.87
C ARG A 87 -8.64 -0.28 -1.01
N ALA A 88 -8.84 -1.45 -1.63
CA ALA A 88 -7.89 -2.55 -1.58
C ALA A 88 -7.40 -2.92 -2.98
N MET A 89 -6.09 -3.09 -3.09
CA MET A 89 -5.41 -3.72 -4.20
C MET A 89 -4.94 -5.09 -3.76
N GLU A 90 -5.30 -6.13 -4.49
CA GLU A 90 -5.04 -7.52 -4.14
C GLU A 90 -4.36 -8.25 -5.29
N GLY A 91 -3.34 -9.04 -4.98
CA GLY A 91 -2.79 -10.04 -5.88
C GLY A 91 -3.43 -11.38 -5.60
N ARG A 92 -4.00 -11.98 -6.64
CA ARG A 92 -4.75 -13.22 -6.58
C ARG A 92 -4.06 -14.32 -7.34
N ASP A 93 -4.19 -15.54 -6.83
CA ASP A 93 -3.77 -16.73 -7.53
C ASP A 93 -4.56 -16.87 -8.85
N PRO A 94 -3.90 -16.96 -10.01
CA PRO A 94 -4.58 -17.01 -11.30
C PRO A 94 -5.49 -18.24 -11.49
N SER A 95 -5.23 -19.34 -10.78
CA SER A 95 -5.97 -20.60 -10.95
C SER A 95 -7.22 -20.70 -10.06
N THR A 96 -7.17 -20.07 -8.88
CA THR A 96 -8.20 -20.16 -7.84
C THR A 96 -8.88 -18.84 -7.49
N GLY A 97 -8.27 -17.69 -7.82
CA GLY A 97 -8.75 -16.36 -7.44
C GLY A 97 -8.51 -15.99 -5.97
N THR A 98 -7.86 -16.88 -5.19
CA THR A 98 -7.56 -16.64 -3.78
C THR A 98 -6.58 -15.48 -3.61
N THR A 99 -6.82 -14.61 -2.63
CA THR A 99 -5.92 -13.48 -2.34
C THR A 99 -4.61 -14.01 -1.74
N LEU A 100 -3.51 -13.81 -2.45
CA LEU A 100 -2.16 -14.17 -2.02
C LEU A 100 -1.52 -13.05 -1.20
N TRP A 101 -1.74 -11.80 -1.61
CA TRP A 101 -1.31 -10.61 -0.90
C TRP A 101 -2.34 -9.49 -1.05
N SER A 102 -2.37 -8.58 -0.09
CA SER A 102 -3.28 -7.43 -0.10
C SER A 102 -2.61 -6.17 0.40
N TYR A 103 -2.89 -5.06 -0.25
CA TYR A 103 -2.52 -3.73 0.19
C TYR A 103 -3.78 -2.87 0.23
N ALA A 104 -4.02 -2.22 1.37
CA ALA A 104 -5.13 -1.29 1.53
C ALA A 104 -4.73 -0.11 2.40
N ARG A 105 -5.37 1.04 2.16
CA ARG A 105 -5.35 2.19 3.07
C ARG A 105 -6.75 2.44 3.63
N ASP A 106 -6.87 3.44 4.48
CA ASP A 106 -8.14 3.98 4.99
C ASP A 106 -8.89 4.87 3.97
N LEU A 107 -8.38 4.97 2.74
CA LEU A 107 -8.95 5.76 1.65
C LEU A 107 -9.38 4.84 0.50
N GLU A 108 -10.41 5.25 -0.25
CA GLU A 108 -10.72 4.58 -1.51
C GLU A 108 -9.60 4.75 -2.53
N LEU A 109 -9.39 3.73 -3.35
CA LEU A 109 -8.52 3.80 -4.51
C LEU A 109 -9.11 4.77 -5.54
N CYS A 110 -8.27 5.60 -6.13
CA CYS A 110 -8.57 6.25 -7.40
C CYS A 110 -8.41 5.25 -8.55
N GLY A 111 -7.36 4.43 -8.50
CA GLY A 111 -7.08 3.45 -9.53
C GLY A 111 -5.97 2.48 -9.15
N VAL A 112 -5.85 1.42 -9.94
CA VAL A 112 -4.79 0.43 -9.87
C VAL A 112 -4.21 0.23 -11.27
N THR A 113 -2.89 0.28 -11.35
CA THR A 113 -2.12 0.07 -12.57
C THR A 113 -0.88 -0.77 -12.27
N TRP A 114 0.05 -0.85 -13.21
CA TRP A 114 1.30 -1.59 -13.03
C TRP A 114 2.46 -0.90 -13.73
N VAL A 115 3.67 -1.20 -13.27
CA VAL A 115 4.91 -0.87 -13.97
C VAL A 115 5.99 -1.90 -13.61
N TYR A 116 6.61 -2.51 -14.62
CA TYR A 116 7.56 -3.62 -14.42
C TYR A 116 6.94 -4.76 -13.60
N SER A 117 7.56 -5.14 -12.48
CA SER A 117 7.07 -6.15 -11.54
C SER A 117 6.11 -5.59 -10.48
N TYR A 118 5.86 -4.28 -10.49
CA TYR A 118 5.05 -3.62 -9.46
C TYR A 118 3.59 -3.49 -9.87
N ALA A 119 2.71 -3.93 -8.98
CA ALA A 119 1.34 -3.44 -8.91
C ALA A 119 1.35 -2.05 -8.24
N VAL A 120 0.60 -1.10 -8.79
CA VAL A 120 0.60 0.30 -8.34
C VAL A 120 -0.79 0.67 -7.89
N ALA A 121 -0.94 0.98 -6.61
CA ALA A 121 -2.16 1.51 -6.03
C ALA A 121 -2.11 3.05 -6.00
N VAL A 122 -3.16 3.70 -6.50
CA VAL A 122 -3.31 5.16 -6.52
C VAL A 122 -4.40 5.57 -5.54
N TYR A 123 -4.06 6.46 -4.62
CA TYR A 123 -4.97 7.01 -3.62
C TYR A 123 -5.06 8.54 -3.73
N PRO A 124 -6.14 9.14 -3.21
CA PRO A 124 -6.27 10.59 -3.14
C PRO A 124 -5.44 11.18 -1.99
N ASP A 125 -5.10 12.46 -2.12
CA ASP A 125 -4.83 13.36 -1.00
C ASP A 125 -5.56 14.71 -1.20
N VAL A 126 -5.21 15.73 -0.41
CA VAL A 126 -5.81 17.09 -0.50
C VAL A 126 -5.63 17.77 -1.87
N ARG A 127 -4.78 17.22 -2.75
CA ARG A 127 -4.48 17.66 -4.11
C ARG A 127 -5.10 16.74 -5.18
N GLY A 128 -5.86 15.71 -4.81
CA GLY A 128 -6.46 14.76 -5.76
C GLY A 128 -5.69 13.45 -5.85
N CYS A 129 -5.86 12.71 -6.96
CA CYS A 129 -5.33 11.35 -7.14
C CYS A 129 -3.83 11.36 -7.51
N GLY A 130 -2.98 11.65 -6.53
CA GLY A 130 -1.53 11.80 -6.71
C GLY A 130 -0.65 10.89 -5.85
N GLN A 131 -1.23 10.16 -4.89
CA GLN A 131 -0.48 9.28 -3.98
C GLN A 131 -0.35 7.90 -4.59
N VAL A 132 0.87 7.52 -5.01
CA VAL A 132 1.14 6.19 -5.57
C VAL A 132 1.97 5.35 -4.61
N SER A 133 1.51 4.12 -4.38
CA SER A 133 2.25 3.10 -3.63
C SER A 133 2.42 1.87 -4.50
N THR A 134 3.66 1.45 -4.68
CA THR A 134 3.97 0.22 -5.40
C THR A 134 4.02 -0.98 -4.45
N VAL A 135 3.62 -2.13 -4.97
CA VAL A 135 3.70 -3.44 -4.32
C VAL A 135 4.31 -4.39 -5.32
N ASP A 136 5.41 -5.05 -4.96
CA ASP A 136 5.98 -6.09 -5.80
C ASP A 136 4.95 -7.21 -5.95
N ALA A 137 4.49 -7.47 -7.17
CA ALA A 137 3.35 -8.36 -7.38
C ALA A 137 3.70 -9.84 -7.18
N ASN A 138 5.00 -10.17 -7.16
CA ASN A 138 5.49 -11.51 -6.88
C ASN A 138 5.50 -11.82 -5.37
N THR A 139 5.70 -10.82 -4.52
CA THR A 139 5.89 -11.05 -3.08
C THR A 139 4.84 -10.35 -2.20
N GLY A 140 4.12 -9.36 -2.73
CA GLY A 140 3.25 -8.49 -1.96
C GLY A 140 4.00 -7.50 -1.07
N GLN A 141 5.32 -7.37 -1.23
CA GLN A 141 6.14 -6.45 -0.44
C GLN A 141 5.97 -5.01 -0.93
N ARG A 142 5.91 -4.07 0.01
CA ARG A 142 5.82 -2.63 -0.29
C ARG A 142 7.09 -2.19 -1.01
N GLY A 143 6.91 -1.61 -2.19
CA GLY A 143 7.96 -0.97 -2.96
C GLY A 143 8.02 0.55 -2.72
N PRO A 144 8.68 1.29 -3.62
CA PRO A 144 8.72 2.75 -3.60
C PRO A 144 7.32 3.38 -3.60
N ALA A 145 7.19 4.50 -2.89
CA ALA A 145 6.00 5.35 -2.91
C ALA A 145 6.38 6.77 -3.35
N ARG A 146 5.47 7.44 -4.05
CA ARG A 146 5.63 8.84 -4.45
C ARG A 146 4.31 9.57 -4.36
N THR A 147 4.42 10.88 -4.21
CA THR A 147 3.28 11.78 -4.24
C THR A 147 3.51 12.83 -5.32
N SER A 148 2.56 12.98 -6.23
CA SER A 148 2.56 14.05 -7.22
C SER A 148 1.82 15.29 -6.71
N TYR A 149 2.18 16.46 -7.25
CA TYR A 149 1.34 17.65 -7.18
C TYR A 149 0.22 17.57 -8.23
N SER A 150 -0.61 16.54 -8.15
CA SER A 150 -1.80 16.46 -9.01
C SER A 150 -2.70 17.67 -8.77
N ASP A 151 -3.42 18.13 -9.79
CA ASP A 151 -4.51 19.09 -9.59
C ASP A 151 -5.71 18.35 -9.00
N ARG A 152 -6.53 19.02 -8.17
CA ARG A 152 -7.76 18.45 -7.59
C ARG A 152 -8.72 17.91 -8.66
N GLN A 153 -8.59 18.40 -9.88
CA GLN A 153 -9.40 18.00 -11.03
C GLN A 153 -8.99 16.64 -11.64
N VAL A 154 -7.80 16.11 -11.29
CA VAL A 154 -7.36 14.78 -11.73
C VAL A 154 -7.95 13.73 -10.78
N THR A 155 -8.93 12.99 -11.30
CA THR A 155 -9.65 11.89 -10.63
C THR A 155 -9.25 10.55 -11.21
#